data_AF-A0A5S5MF93-F1
#
_entry.id   AF-A0A5S5MF93-F1
#
_cell.length_a   1.000
_cell.length_b   1.000
_cell.length_c   1.000
_cell.angle_alpha   90.00
_cell.angle_beta   90.00
_cell.angle_gamma   90.00
#
_symmetry.space_group_name_H-M   'P 1'
#
loop_
_entity.id
_entity.type
_entity.pdbx_description
1 polymer ?
#
loop_
_entity_poly.entity_id
_entity_poly.type
_entity_poly.pdbx_seq_one_letter_code
_entity_poly.pdbx_strand_id
1 'polypeptide(L)' 'MAKPITGKTHIGERREKRANGDIYIYERVTAYDEKAKKTYTVSQKLKGKIKQGTQEVVVTRPKKNKGEGGIADAT' A
#
# COMPACT_ATOMS: atom_id res chain seq x y z
N MET A 1 -9.09 -26.08 23.43
CA MET A 1 -9.21 -26.10 21.96
C MET A 1 -8.84 -24.72 21.42
N ALA A 2 -7.90 -24.62 20.46
CA ALA A 2 -7.60 -23.33 19.83
C ALA A 2 -8.77 -22.92 18.92
N LYS A 3 -9.13 -21.64 18.92
CA LYS A 3 -10.20 -21.13 18.03
C LYS A 3 -9.72 -21.23 16.58
N PRO A 4 -10.56 -21.73 15.64
CA PRO A 4 -10.22 -21.73 14.22
C PRO A 4 -10.05 -20.29 13.74
N ILE A 5 -9.06 -20.04 12.88
CA ILE A 5 -8.84 -18.69 12.35
C ILE A 5 -10.00 -18.30 11.43
N THR A 6 -10.35 -17.02 11.44
CA THR A 6 -11.45 -16.49 10.62
C THR A 6 -11.02 -16.16 9.19
N GLY A 7 -9.72 -16.22 8.85
CA GLY A 7 -9.21 -15.86 7.53
C GLY A 7 -9.36 -14.37 7.14
N LYS A 8 -9.70 -13.50 8.11
CA LYS A 8 -9.93 -12.07 7.86
C LYS A 8 -8.62 -11.35 7.54
N THR A 9 -8.62 -10.57 6.47
CA THR A 9 -7.58 -9.59 6.19
C THR A 9 -7.86 -8.30 6.94
N HIS A 10 -6.84 -7.71 7.55
CA HIS A 10 -6.93 -6.42 8.20
C HIS A 10 -6.34 -5.33 7.30
N ILE A 11 -7.10 -4.25 7.07
CA ILE A 11 -6.64 -3.08 6.31
C ILE A 11 -6.23 -2.01 7.32
N GLY A 12 -4.98 -1.55 7.25
CA GLY A 12 -4.46 -0.47 8.08
C GLY A 12 -3.71 0.57 7.26
N GLU A 13 -3.55 1.77 7.82
CA GLU A 13 -2.68 2.79 7.23
C GLU A 13 -1.27 2.72 7.78
N ARG A 14 -0.28 2.86 6.90
CA ARG A 14 1.12 3.05 7.24
C ARG A 14 1.58 4.41 6.75
N ARG A 15 2.11 5.23 7.65
CA ARG A 15 2.70 6.54 7.34
C ARG A 15 4.22 6.42 7.35
N GLU A 16 4.86 6.87 6.28
CA GLU A 16 6.31 6.84 6.10
C GLU A 16 6.81 8.29 5.94
N LYS A 17 7.56 8.77 6.93
CA LYS A 17 8.20 10.09 6.89
C LYS A 17 9.51 9.99 6.12
N ARG A 18 9.70 10.83 5.11
CA ARG A 18 10.98 10.95 4.38
C ARG A 18 11.85 12.06 4.96
N ALA A 19 13.14 12.03 4.63
CA ALA A 19 14.11 13.05 5.03
C ALA A 19 13.70 14.48 4.59
N ASN A 20 12.99 14.60 3.47
CA ASN A 20 12.48 15.86 2.94
C ASN A 20 11.23 16.39 3.69
N GLY A 21 10.82 15.76 4.80
CA GLY A 21 9.63 16.16 5.57
C GLY A 21 8.28 15.69 4.97
N ASP A 22 8.25 15.22 3.72
CA ASP A 22 7.07 14.62 3.10
C ASP A 22 6.67 13.30 3.80
N ILE A 23 5.36 13.09 3.95
CA ILE A 23 4.78 11.88 4.53
C ILE A 23 4.05 11.09 3.44
N TYR A 24 4.50 9.86 3.17
CA TYR A 24 3.82 8.95 2.26
C TYR A 24 2.82 8.10 3.04
N ILE A 25 1.60 7.97 2.53
CA ILE A 25 0.52 7.20 3.14
C ILE A 25 0.28 5.96 2.29
N TYR A 26 0.42 4.79 2.92
CA TYR A 26 0.15 3.51 2.30
C TYR A 26 -1.03 2.84 2.99
N GLU A 27 -1.92 2.28 2.19
CA GLU A 27 -2.83 1.23 2.65
C GLU A 27 -2.07 -0.09 2.70
N ARG A 28 -2.05 -0.73 3.87
CA ARG A 28 -1.40 -2.01 4.12
C ARG A 28 -2.47 -3.04 4.46
N VAL A 29 -2.51 -4.11 3.68
CA VAL A 29 -3.37 -5.27 3.96
C VAL A 29 -2.51 -6.35 4.61
N THR A 30 -2.91 -6.81 5.78
CA THR A 30 -2.21 -7.88 6.53
C THR A 30 -3.13 -9.07 6.74
N ALA A 31 -2.55 -10.27 6.70
CA ALA A 31 -3.22 -11.53 7.00
C ALA A 31 -2.37 -12.36 7.96
N TYR A 32 -3.01 -13.29 8.66
CA TYR A 32 -2.32 -14.24 9.53
C TYR A 32 -2.01 -15.53 8.75
N ASP A 33 -0.76 -15.98 8.82
CA ASP A 33 -0.34 -17.28 8.31
C ASP A 33 -0.22 -18.28 9.47
N GLU A 34 -1.03 -19.34 9.42
CA GLU A 34 -1.06 -20.39 10.43
C GLU A 34 0.20 -21.26 10.43
N LYS A 35 0.76 -21.52 9.25
CA LYS A 35 1.93 -22.40 9.12
C LYS A 35 3.15 -21.73 9.73
N ALA A 36 3.35 -20.47 9.40
CA ALA A 36 4.44 -19.66 9.95
C ALA A 36 4.13 -19.09 11.36
N LYS A 37 2.87 -19.18 11.80
CA LYS A 37 2.32 -18.56 13.02
C LYS A 37 2.63 -17.05 13.13
N LYS A 38 2.64 -16.35 11.99
CA LYS A 38 3.04 -14.95 11.88
C LYS A 38 2.07 -14.15 11.02
N THR A 39 1.92 -12.87 11.35
CA THR A 39 1.21 -11.92 10.49
C THR A 39 2.12 -11.48 9.35
N TYR A 40 1.63 -11.55 8.13
CA TYR A 40 2.34 -11.11 6.94
C TYR A 40 1.59 -10.00 6.22
N THR A 41 2.32 -9.25 5.41
CA THR A 41 1.74 -8.20 4.57
C THR A 41 1.37 -8.80 3.23
N VAL A 42 0.08 -8.77 2.91
CA VAL A 42 -0.46 -9.27 1.63
C VAL A 42 -0.19 -8.26 0.52
N SER A 43 -0.46 -6.98 0.80
CA SER A 43 -0.29 -5.91 -0.18
C SER A 43 -0.01 -4.57 0.50
N GLN A 44 0.67 -3.70 -0.25
CA GLN A 44 0.88 -2.30 0.11
C GLN A 44 0.57 -1.43 -1.10
N LYS A 45 -0.37 -0.50 -0.95
CA LYS A 45 -0.78 0.43 -2.00
C LYS A 45 -0.54 1.86 -1.54
N LEU A 46 0.16 2.65 -2.35
CA LEU A 46 0.35 4.07 -2.09
C LEU A 46 -0.97 4.80 -2.32
N LYS A 47 -1.50 5.45 -1.27
CA LYS A 47 -2.71 6.29 -1.35
C LYS A 47 -2.37 7.71 -1.76
N GLY A 48 -1.28 8.26 -1.24
CA GLY A 48 -0.87 9.62 -1.53
C GLY A 48 0.30 10.06 -0.69
N LYS A 49 0.59 11.36 -0.75
CA LYS A 49 1.61 12.00 0.07
C LYS A 49 1.10 13.31 0.66
N ILE A 50 1.56 13.63 1.85
CA ILE A 50 1.39 14.93 2.49
C ILE A 50 2.72 15.66 2.33
N LYS A 51 2.69 16.87 1.77
CA LYS A 51 3.89 17.70 1.66
C LYS A 51 4.23 18.32 3.03
N GLN A 52 5.51 18.53 3.28
CA GLN A 52 5.94 19.25 4.48
C GLN A 52 5.21 20.61 4.61
N GLY A 53 4.63 20.88 5.79
CA GLY A 53 3.90 22.12 6.06
C GLY A 53 2.43 22.12 5.64
N THR A 54 1.94 21.06 5.00
CA THR A 54 0.52 20.87 4.68
C THR A 54 -0.05 19.68 5.45
N GLN A 55 -1.37 19.63 5.63
CA GLN A 55 -2.08 18.48 6.22
C GLN A 55 -2.89 17.70 5.17
N GLU A 56 -2.95 18.22 3.94
CA GLU A 56 -3.72 17.64 2.85
C GLU A 56 -2.99 16.48 2.17
N VAL A 57 -3.74 15.42 1.89
CA VAL A 57 -3.22 14.25 1.17
C VAL A 57 -3.34 14.49 -0.32
N VAL A 58 -2.20 14.68 -0.98
CA VAL A 58 -2.12 14.81 -2.44
C VAL A 58 -1.95 13.43 -3.06
N VAL A 59 -2.84 13.07 -3.99
CA VAL A 59 -2.74 11.81 -4.74
C VAL A 59 -1.46 11.84 -5.57
N THR A 60 -0.66 10.78 -5.46
CA THR A 60 0.56 10.64 -6.25
C THR A 60 0.24 10.15 -7.66
N ARG A 61 1.06 10.54 -8.63
CA ARG A 61 0.99 10.03 -10.00
C ARG A 61 0.87 8.50 -10.00
N PRO A 62 -0.03 7.90 -10.80
CA PRO A 62 -0.16 6.45 -10.87
C PRO A 62 1.16 5.81 -11.33
N LYS A 63 1.48 4.65 -10.76
CA LYS A 63 2.63 3.85 -11.16
C LYS A 63 2.37 3.33 -12.58
N LYS A 64 3.29 3.56 -13.52
CA LYS A 64 3.20 2.97 -14.86
C LYS A 64 3.23 1.45 -14.73
N ASN A 65 2.29 0.77 -15.39
CA ASN A 65 2.28 -0.68 -15.49
C ASN A 65 3.50 -1.13 -16.31
N LYS A 66 4.17 -2.21 -15.89
CA LYS A 66 5.41 -2.70 -16.54
C LYS A 66 5.15 -3.40 -17.90
N GLY A 67 4.06 -3.06 -18.60
CA GLY A 67 3.65 -3.68 -19.85
C GLY A 67 2.84 -2.79 -20.81
N GLU A 68 2.47 -1.57 -20.40
CA GLU A 68 1.75 -0.61 -21.26
C GLU A 68 2.73 0.41 -21.84
N GLY A 69 3.72 -0.10 -22.58
CA GLY A 69 4.62 0.70 -23.39
C GLY A 69 4.61 0.15 -24.80
N GLY A 70 3.71 0.64 -25.65
CA GLY A 70 3.77 0.44 -27.10
C GLY A 70 2.55 -0.24 -27.72
N ILE A 71 1.40 0.39 -27.70
CA ILE A 71 0.53 0.41 -28.90
C ILE A 71 0.25 1.87 -29.17
N ALA A 72 1.19 2.49 -29.88
CA ALA A 72 0.90 3.70 -30.62
C ALA A 72 0.04 3.27 -31.80
N ASP A 73 -1.12 3.89 -31.92
CA ASP A 73 -2.04 3.77 -33.04
C ASP A 73 -1.28 3.83 -34.38
N ALA A 74 -1.32 2.73 -35.11
CA ALA A 74 -0.96 2.67 -36.51
C ALA A 74 -2.11 2.01 -37.27
N THR A 75 -3.08 2.83 -37.68
CA THR A 75 -3.80 2.85 -38.98
C THR A 75 -5.01 3.77 -38.86
#